data_AF-A0A1M6R6C9-F1
#
_entry.id   AF-A0A1M6R6C9-F1
#
_cell.length_a   1.000
_cell.length_b   1.000
_cell.length_c   1.000
_cell.angle_alpha   90.00
_cell.angle_beta   90.00
_cell.angle_gamma   90.00
#
_symmetry.space_group_name_H-M   'P 1'
#
loop_
_entity.id
_entity.type
_entity.pdbx_description
1 polymer ?
#
loop_
_entity_poly.entity_id
_entity_poly.type
_entity_poly.pdbx_seq_one_letter_code
_entity_poly.pdbx_strand_id
1 'polypeptide(L)' 'MTDKKSITLFEPYAVGNLVVYVTGEDRGSVIEADCRWELTTTLTSCDCCTFRWRSRMDPTFQCRHILALREVLGK' A
#
# COMPACT_ATOMS: atom_id res chain seq x y z
N MET A 1 -9.67 -21.55 8.51
CA MET A 1 -10.56 -20.47 8.95
C MET A 1 -9.75 -19.20 8.83
N THR A 2 -9.96 -18.43 7.77
CA THR A 2 -9.20 -17.20 7.54
C THR A 2 -9.85 -16.13 8.38
N ASP A 3 -9.20 -15.74 9.48
CA ASP A 3 -9.56 -14.59 10.30
C ASP A 3 -9.73 -13.38 9.37
N LYS A 4 -10.98 -13.02 9.07
CA LYS A 4 -11.28 -11.74 8.45
C LYS A 4 -10.94 -10.70 9.50
N LYS A 5 -9.70 -10.20 9.50
CA LYS A 5 -9.36 -8.96 10.19
C LYS A 5 -10.41 -7.93 9.76
N SER A 6 -11.16 -7.42 10.73
CA SER A 6 -12.14 -6.36 10.53
C SER A 6 -11.35 -5.09 10.22
N ILE A 7 -11.05 -4.86 8.96
CA ILE A 7 -10.29 -3.68 8.55
C ILE A 7 -11.25 -2.51 8.57
N THR A 8 -11.03 -1.59 9.49
CA THR A 8 -11.72 -0.31 9.50
C THR A 8 -11.22 0.53 8.34
N LEU A 9 -12.15 0.97 7.50
CA LEU A 9 -11.85 1.90 6.41
C LEU A 9 -11.47 3.26 6.98
N PHE A 10 -10.58 3.96 6.29
CA PHE A 10 -10.09 5.31 6.62
C PHE A 10 -9.31 5.43 7.94
N GLU A 11 -8.95 4.31 8.58
CA GLU A 11 -8.03 4.32 9.71
C GLU A 11 -6.56 4.21 9.25
N PRO A 12 -5.63 4.90 9.94
CA PRO A 12 -4.20 4.77 9.69
C PRO A 12 -3.64 3.48 10.29
N TYR A 13 -3.02 2.65 9.46
CA TYR A 13 -2.28 1.47 9.87
C TYR A 13 -0.78 1.72 9.68
N ALA A 14 -0.01 1.68 10.76
CA ALA A 14 1.44 1.82 10.67
C ALA A 14 2.09 0.49 10.25
N VAL A 15 2.86 0.52 9.17
CA VAL A 15 3.63 -0.62 8.63
C VAL A 15 5.07 -0.18 8.44
N GLY A 16 5.92 -0.47 9.43
CA GLY A 16 7.30 0.03 9.46
C GLY A 16 7.33 1.57 9.44
N ASN A 17 7.90 2.15 8.39
CA ASN A 17 7.97 3.62 8.19
C ASN A 17 6.85 4.15 7.27
N LEU A 18 5.84 3.33 6.98
CA LEU A 18 4.71 3.67 6.11
C LEU A 18 3.43 3.75 6.95
N VAL A 19 2.54 4.66 6.56
CA VAL A 19 1.17 4.74 7.08
C VAL A 19 0.23 4.38 5.94
N VAL A 20 -0.58 3.34 6.14
CA VAL A 20 -1.53 2.82 5.17
C VAL A 20 -2.93 3.20 5.61
N TYR A 21 -3.66 3.91 4.77
CA TYR A 21 -5.09 4.19 4.92
C TYR A 21 -5.86 3.28 3.97
N VAL A 22 -6.66 2.37 4.51
CA VAL A 22 -7.48 1.49 3.67
C VAL A 22 -8.72 2.23 3.22
N THR A 23 -8.85 2.46 1.91
CA THR A 23 -9.97 3.21 1.32
C THR A 23 -10.98 2.30 0.60
N GLY A 24 -10.68 1.01 0.49
CA GLY A 24 -11.59 -0.03 -0.02
C GLY A 24 -11.02 -1.45 0.16
N GLU A 25 -11.68 -2.47 -0.40
CA GLU A 25 -11.31 -3.88 -0.18
C GLU A 25 -9.98 -4.33 -0.82
N ASP A 26 -9.51 -3.57 -1.81
CA ASP A 26 -8.32 -3.88 -2.61
C ASP A 26 -7.42 -2.65 -2.84
N ARG A 27 -7.74 -1.54 -2.17
CA ARG A 27 -7.13 -0.22 -2.38
C ARG A 27 -6.90 0.51 -1.07
N GLY A 28 -5.86 1.32 -1.04
CA GLY A 28 -5.54 2.20 0.06
C GLY A 28 -4.58 3.31 -0.35
N SER A 29 -4.53 4.36 0.44
CA SER A 29 -3.53 5.40 0.34
C SER A 29 -2.35 5.05 1.24
N VAL A 30 -1.13 5.08 0.71
CA VAL A 30 0.08 4.84 1.50
C VAL A 30 0.89 6.12 1.56
N ILE A 31 1.25 6.53 2.77
CA ILE A 31 2.03 7.72 3.06
C ILE A 31 3.35 7.26 3.67
N GLU A 32 4.47 7.69 3.10
CA GLU A 32 5.77 7.46 3.74
C GLU A 32 5.99 8.52 4.82
N ALA A 33 6.52 8.14 5.99
CA ALA A 33 6.82 9.10 7.07
C ALA A 33 7.71 10.26 6.59
N ASP A 34 8.54 9.99 5.58
CA ASP A 34 9.53 10.87 4.99
C ASP A 34 8.93 11.75 3.86
N CYS A 35 7.79 11.34 3.30
CA CYS A 35 7.27 11.89 2.05
C CYS A 35 5.90 12.53 2.30
N ARG A 36 5.81 13.85 2.11
CA ARG A 36 4.57 14.66 2.18
C ARG A 36 3.52 14.30 1.10
N TRP A 37 3.64 13.14 0.48
CA TRP A 37 2.86 12.73 -0.69
C TRP A 37 2.05 11.49 -0.32
N GLU A 38 0.73 11.62 -0.46
CA GLU A 38 -0.19 10.49 -0.37
C GLU A 38 -0.20 9.75 -1.71
N LEU A 39 0.10 8.46 -1.70
CA LEU A 39 0.19 7.63 -2.90
C LEU A 39 -0.95 6.62 -2.93
N THR A 40 -1.73 6.60 -4.00
CA THR A 40 -2.76 5.57 -4.17
C THR A 40 -2.10 4.24 -4.48
N THR A 41 -2.49 3.21 -3.76
CA THR A 41 -1.96 1.85 -3.89
C THR A 41 -3.11 0.84 -3.95
N THR A 42 -3.00 -0.11 -4.85
CA THR A 42 -3.86 -1.30 -4.94
C THR A 42 -3.02 -2.55 -4.68
N LEU A 43 -3.66 -3.71 -4.65
CA LEU A 43 -2.95 -5.00 -4.54
C LEU A 43 -1.96 -5.27 -5.67
N THR A 44 -2.04 -4.56 -6.80
CA THR A 44 -1.21 -4.80 -8.00
C THR A 44 -0.54 -3.55 -8.57
N SER A 45 -0.91 -2.35 -8.12
CA SER A 45 -0.38 -1.10 -8.65
C SER A 45 -0.15 -0.06 -7.54
N CYS A 46 0.81 0.84 -7.71
CA CYS A 46 1.05 1.97 -6.82
C CYS A 46 1.42 3.20 -7.66
N ASP A 47 0.89 4.36 -7.30
CA ASP A 47 1.21 5.63 -7.97
C ASP A 47 2.71 5.92 -7.97
N CYS A 48 3.43 5.51 -6.91
CA CYS A 48 4.89 5.60 -6.84
C CYS A 48 5.61 4.90 -8.00
N CYS A 49 5.08 3.77 -8.47
CA CYS A 49 5.61 3.00 -9.59
C CYS A 49 5.30 3.67 -10.93
N THR A 50 4.22 4.45 -10.97
CA THR A 50 3.75 5.17 -12.15
C THR A 50 4.45 6.52 -12.32
N PHE A 51 4.66 7.24 -11.22
CA PHE A 51 5.02 8.65 -11.24
C PHE A 51 6.53 8.92 -11.37
N ARG A 52 7.39 7.98 -10.97
CA ARG A 52 8.81 8.30 -10.85
C ARG A 52 9.79 7.25 -11.33
N TRP A 53 9.53 5.95 -11.16
CA TRP A 53 10.59 4.97 -11.34
C TRP A 53 10.30 3.97 -12.47
N ARG A 54 11.30 3.79 -13.36
CA ARG A 54 11.34 2.73 -14.37
C ARG A 54 11.21 1.32 -13.78
N SER A 55 11.20 1.19 -12.45
CA SER A 55 10.99 -0.02 -11.67
C SER A 55 9.78 -0.87 -12.09
N ARG A 56 8.72 -0.27 -12.66
CA ARG A 56 7.61 -1.04 -13.24
C ARG A 56 8.00 -1.93 -14.44
N MET A 57 9.14 -1.66 -15.08
CA MET A 57 9.67 -2.46 -16.20
C MET A 57 10.55 -3.61 -15.71
N ASP A 58 10.88 -3.65 -14.42
CA ASP A 58 11.60 -4.77 -13.83
C ASP A 58 10.57 -5.79 -13.31
N PRO A 59 10.50 -7.00 -13.89
CA PRO A 59 9.56 -8.03 -13.47
C PRO A 59 9.82 -8.56 -12.05
N THR A 60 10.99 -8.28 -11.47
CA THR A 60 11.34 -8.66 -10.09
C THR A 60 11.02 -7.56 -9.08
N PHE A 61 10.58 -6.39 -9.52
CA PHE A 61 10.33 -5.27 -8.64
C PHE A 61 9.14 -5.52 -7.72
N GLN A 62 9.41 -5.51 -6.42
CA GLN A 62 8.40 -5.58 -5.37
C GLN A 62 8.23 -4.20 -4.74
N CYS A 63 7.12 -3.54 -5.06
CA CYS A 63 6.83 -2.23 -4.49
C CYS A 63 6.53 -2.34 -2.99
N ARG A 64 7.32 -1.65 -2.15
CA ARG A 64 7.10 -1.61 -0.71
C ARG A 64 5.70 -1.14 -0.29
N HIS A 65 5.08 -0.25 -1.06
CA HIS A 65 3.73 0.25 -0.79
C HIS A 65 2.67 -0.83 -1.00
N ILE A 66 2.80 -1.61 -2.08
CA ILE A 66 1.89 -2.73 -2.37
C ILE A 66 2.04 -3.80 -1.29
N LEU A 67 3.28 -4.08 -0.87
CA LEU A 67 3.55 -5.01 0.23
C LEU A 67 2.91 -4.54 1.55
N ALA A 68 3.06 -3.26 1.88
CA ALA A 68 2.45 -2.70 3.09
C ALA A 68 0.92 -2.79 3.07
N LEU A 69 0.29 -2.48 1.93
CA LEU A 69 -1.16 -2.64 1.79
C LEU A 69 -1.59 -4.11 1.94
N ARG A 70 -0.85 -5.05 1.35
CA ARG A 70 -1.11 -6.49 1.48
C ARG A 70 -1.01 -6.97 2.92
N GLU A 71 -0.02 -6.48 3.67
CA GLU A 71 0.16 -6.81 5.08
C GLU A 71 -1.03 -6.34 5.93
N VAL A 72 -1.52 -5.12 5.69
CA VAL A 72 -2.73 -4.61 6.36
C VAL A 72 -3.97 -5.41 5.96
N LEU A 73 -4.11 -5.70 4.66
CA LEU A 73 -5.23 -6.47 4.11
C LEU A 73 -5.18 -7.98 4.46
N GLY A 74 -4.04 -8.48 4.95
CA GLY A 74 -3.82 -9.90 5.21
C GLY A 74 -3.85 -10.78 3.96
N LYS A 75 -3.38 -10.24 2.82
CA LYS A 75 -3.42 -10.90 1.49
C LYS A 75 -2.04 -11.25 0.95
#